data_AF-A0A7W7VKG1-F1
#
_entry.id   AF-A0A7W7VKG1-F1
#
_cell.length_a   1.000
_cell.length_b   1.000
_cell.length_c   1.000
_cell.angle_alpha   90.00
_cell.angle_beta   90.00
_cell.angle_gamma   90.00
#
_symmetry.space_group_name_H-M   'P 1'
#
loop_
_entity.id
_entity.type
_entity.pdbx_description
1 polymer ?
#
loop_
_entity_poly.entity_id
_entity_poly.type
_entity_poly.pdbx_seq_one_letter_code
_entity_poly.pdbx_strand_id
1 'polypeptide(L)'
;MNTMTRTLTTAALSVASAATLFVVPSAHAATTSGAACPTPSKAEIKHSYDSKVDKPPRGATAIRGVRVGYLPGGFTYGGVVAGKHKGVTDYGYQWGDDRANADPKQRSLWVRVLCWPGARKLTDLKRLPVTYGTFTSGVKTATIGGHRVLTREGDGALGDGQYVGWVERKGVVITVMASTPLVPDLNKIVSSIRLP
;
A
#
# COMPACT_ATOMS: atom_id res chain seq x y z
N MET A 1 28.82 -74.60 1.25
CA MET A 1 27.65 -75.51 1.08
C MET A 1 26.89 -75.54 2.38
N ASN A 2 25.70 -74.94 2.40
CA ASN A 2 24.45 -75.45 3.00
C ASN A 2 23.46 -74.32 3.21
N THR A 3 22.39 -74.44 2.42
CA THR A 3 21.15 -73.69 2.31
C THR A 3 20.36 -73.73 3.61
N MET A 4 19.63 -72.65 3.95
CA MET A 4 18.26 -72.81 4.41
C MET A 4 17.43 -71.55 4.20
N THR A 5 16.56 -71.66 3.19
CA THR A 5 15.41 -70.82 2.89
C THR A 5 14.40 -70.89 4.02
N ARG A 6 13.76 -69.77 4.38
CA ARG A 6 12.45 -69.81 5.06
C ARG A 6 11.55 -68.70 4.55
N THR A 7 10.71 -69.08 3.60
CA THR A 7 9.57 -68.32 3.11
C THR A 7 8.48 -68.35 4.19
N LEU A 8 7.96 -67.19 4.58
CA LEU A 8 6.71 -67.07 5.33
C LEU A 8 5.77 -66.17 4.52
N THR A 9 4.73 -66.82 4.00
CA THR A 9 3.59 -66.23 3.30
C THR A 9 2.45 -66.10 4.30
N THR A 10 1.84 -64.92 4.43
CA THR A 10 0.50 -64.61 5.00
C THR A 10 0.43 -63.08 5.15
N ALA A 11 -0.63 -62.33 4.87
CA ALA A 11 -1.98 -62.58 4.39
C ALA A 11 -2.49 -61.26 3.75
N ALA A 12 -3.40 -61.34 2.79
CA ALA A 12 -4.08 -60.19 2.19
C ALA A 12 -5.38 -59.87 2.95
N LEU A 13 -5.63 -58.58 3.22
CA LEU A 13 -6.94 -57.94 3.50
C LEU A 13 -6.69 -56.41 3.41
N SER A 14 -6.97 -55.76 2.27
CA SER A 14 -8.26 -55.20 1.83
C SER A 14 -8.76 -53.97 2.62
N VAL A 15 -9.14 -52.96 1.83
CA VAL A 15 -10.05 -51.82 2.10
C VAL A 15 -9.45 -50.56 2.75
N ALA A 16 -9.29 -49.50 1.94
CA ALA A 16 -10.13 -48.30 1.98
C ALA A 16 -9.45 -47.15 1.21
N SER A 17 -10.05 -46.77 0.09
CA SER A 17 -9.73 -45.56 -0.65
C SER A 17 -10.06 -44.33 0.21
N ALA A 18 -9.04 -43.69 0.80
CA ALA A 18 -9.17 -42.34 1.30
C ALA A 18 -8.83 -41.37 0.17
N ALA A 19 -9.87 -40.95 -0.56
CA ALA A 19 -9.78 -39.77 -1.41
C ALA A 19 -9.48 -38.58 -0.49
N THR A 20 -8.20 -38.19 -0.42
CA THR A 20 -7.81 -36.90 0.14
C THR A 20 -8.35 -35.81 -0.77
N LEU A 21 -9.55 -35.34 -0.44
CA LEU A 21 -10.01 -34.01 -0.78
C LEU A 21 -9.01 -33.02 -0.16
N PHE A 22 -7.93 -32.74 -0.89
CA PHE A 22 -7.21 -31.51 -0.67
C PHE A 22 -8.19 -30.41 -1.02
N VAL A 23 -8.75 -29.81 0.03
CA VAL A 23 -9.47 -28.55 0.01
C VAL A 23 -8.56 -27.56 -0.69
N VAL A 24 -8.83 -27.36 -1.99
CA VAL A 24 -8.26 -26.29 -2.78
C VAL A 24 -8.61 -25.02 -2.02
N PRO A 25 -7.66 -24.11 -1.73
CA PRO A 25 -8.00 -22.83 -1.16
C PRO A 25 -9.09 -22.24 -2.04
N SER A 26 -10.23 -21.88 -1.44
CA SER A 26 -11.27 -21.13 -2.12
C SER A 26 -10.61 -19.83 -2.58
N ALA A 27 -10.11 -19.85 -3.81
CA ALA A 27 -9.88 -18.67 -4.61
C ALA A 27 -11.24 -18.02 -4.67
N HIS A 28 -11.47 -17.09 -3.75
CA HIS A 28 -12.51 -16.09 -3.90
C HIS A 28 -12.11 -15.33 -5.16
N ALA A 29 -12.61 -15.84 -6.29
CA ALA A 29 -12.64 -15.14 -7.53
C ALA A 29 -13.32 -13.82 -7.22
N ALA A 30 -12.51 -12.77 -7.14
CA ALA A 30 -12.97 -11.40 -7.16
C ALA A 30 -13.51 -11.13 -8.57
N THR A 31 -14.68 -11.67 -8.87
CA THR A 31 -15.46 -11.28 -10.05
C THR A 31 -16.15 -9.96 -9.72
N THR A 32 -15.43 -8.87 -9.89
CA THR A 32 -16.04 -7.65 -10.43
C THR A 32 -14.96 -6.84 -11.12
N SER A 33 -15.11 -6.70 -12.43
CA SER A 33 -14.34 -5.87 -13.34
C SER A 33 -14.15 -4.44 -12.80
N GLY A 34 -13.01 -4.23 -12.17
CA GLY A 34 -12.39 -2.94 -11.89
C GLY A 34 -10.90 -3.26 -11.76
N ALA A 35 -10.05 -2.53 -12.49
CA ALA A 35 -8.61 -2.77 -12.49
C ALA A 35 -8.12 -3.09 -11.08
N ALA A 36 -7.54 -4.30 -10.91
CA ALA A 36 -7.10 -4.80 -9.62
C ALA A 36 -6.27 -3.72 -8.90
N CYS A 37 -6.36 -3.68 -7.57
CA CYS A 37 -5.57 -2.71 -6.83
C CYS A 37 -4.09 -2.85 -7.24
N PRO A 38 -3.41 -1.75 -7.63
CA PRO A 38 -2.02 -1.82 -8.05
C PRO A 38 -1.21 -2.33 -6.86
N THR A 39 -0.83 -3.61 -6.94
CA THR A 39 -0.09 -4.29 -5.88
C THR A 39 1.37 -4.30 -6.31
N PRO A 40 2.30 -3.89 -5.44
CA PRO A 40 3.72 -3.91 -5.78
C PRO A 40 4.18 -5.34 -6.08
N SER A 41 5.07 -5.46 -7.06
CA SER A 41 5.78 -6.69 -7.32
C SER A 41 6.69 -7.05 -6.13
N LYS A 42 7.03 -8.33 -5.99
CA LYS A 42 8.00 -8.78 -4.97
C LYS A 42 9.35 -8.06 -5.11
N ALA A 43 9.75 -7.71 -6.33
CA ALA A 43 10.97 -6.97 -6.60
C ALA A 43 10.91 -5.54 -6.04
N GLU A 44 9.78 -4.84 -6.18
CA GLU A 44 9.59 -3.50 -5.63
C GLU A 44 9.54 -3.50 -4.09
N ILE A 45 8.91 -4.52 -3.50
CA ILE A 45 8.93 -4.71 -2.04
C ILE A 45 10.36 -4.97 -1.56
N LYS A 46 11.10 -5.85 -2.24
CA LYS A 46 12.51 -6.14 -1.90
C LYS A 46 13.40 -4.92 -2.08
N HIS A 47 13.23 -4.17 -3.18
CA HIS A 47 13.95 -2.93 -3.45
C HIS A 47 13.72 -1.91 -2.34
N SER A 48 12.45 -1.64 -1.99
CA SER A 48 12.07 -0.75 -0.88
C SER A 48 12.72 -1.15 0.45
N TYR A 49 12.78 -2.46 0.74
CA TYR A 49 13.38 -2.98 1.97
C TYR A 49 14.92 -2.92 1.98
N ASP A 50 15.56 -3.27 0.86
CA ASP A 50 17.03 -3.30 0.73
C ASP A 50 17.62 -1.89 0.61
N SER A 51 16.89 -0.96 -0.02
CA SER A 51 17.32 0.41 -0.22
C SER A 51 17.24 1.16 1.11
N LYS A 52 18.32 1.14 1.91
CA LYS A 52 18.42 1.92 3.16
C LYS A 52 18.17 3.42 2.97
N VAL A 53 18.42 3.92 1.75
CA VAL A 53 18.01 5.23 1.25
C VAL A 53 17.79 5.04 -0.24
N ASP A 54 16.55 4.75 -0.64
CA ASP A 54 16.18 4.97 -2.03
C ASP A 54 16.33 6.49 -2.27
N LYS A 55 16.93 6.86 -3.39
CA LYS A 55 16.89 8.23 -3.89
C LYS A 55 16.19 8.09 -5.23
N PRO A 56 15.07 8.77 -5.49
CA PRO A 56 14.56 8.80 -6.84
C PRO A 56 15.67 9.47 -7.66
N PRO A 57 15.85 9.12 -8.94
CA PRO A 57 16.63 9.97 -9.83
C PRO A 57 16.15 11.42 -9.63
N ARG A 58 17.07 12.38 -9.47
CA ARG A 58 16.68 13.78 -9.24
C ARG A 58 15.64 14.19 -10.29
N GLY A 59 14.46 14.62 -9.86
CA GLY A 59 13.36 15.01 -10.74
C GLY A 59 12.44 13.89 -11.23
N ALA A 60 12.57 12.65 -10.73
CA ALA A 60 11.63 11.58 -11.05
C ALA A 60 10.24 11.85 -10.44
N THR A 61 9.25 12.05 -11.30
CA THR A 61 7.83 12.26 -10.97
C THR A 61 7.02 10.96 -10.97
N ALA A 62 7.68 9.83 -11.25
CA ALA A 62 7.04 8.53 -11.32
C ALA A 62 8.00 7.40 -10.97
N ILE A 63 7.53 6.48 -10.13
CA ILE A 63 8.02 5.11 -10.06
C ILE A 63 6.73 4.24 -10.14
N ARG A 64 6.83 3.00 -10.62
CA ARG A 64 5.70 2.20 -11.15
C ARG A 64 4.58 1.98 -10.11
N GLY A 65 3.32 2.21 -10.51
CA GLY A 65 2.11 1.89 -9.72
C GLY A 65 1.30 3.10 -9.26
N VAL A 66 1.94 4.26 -9.06
CA VAL A 66 1.30 5.55 -8.78
C VAL A 66 2.05 6.63 -9.55
N ARG A 67 1.38 7.35 -10.44
CA ARG A 67 1.98 8.50 -11.14
C ARG A 67 1.59 9.78 -10.42
N VAL A 68 2.56 10.59 -10.01
CA VAL A 68 2.36 11.92 -9.45
C VAL A 68 2.80 12.93 -10.51
N GLY A 69 1.87 13.36 -11.36
CA GLY A 69 2.20 14.20 -12.52
C GLY A 69 2.76 15.58 -12.15
N TYR A 70 2.51 16.06 -10.93
CA TYR A 70 3.03 17.31 -10.39
C TYR A 70 3.72 17.07 -9.06
N LEU A 71 5.03 17.29 -9.03
CA LEU A 71 5.86 17.25 -7.84
C LEU A 71 6.53 18.62 -7.68
N PRO A 72 6.25 19.38 -6.61
CA PRO A 72 6.96 20.62 -6.34
C PRO A 72 8.48 20.41 -6.29
N GLY A 73 9.26 21.38 -6.76
CA GLY A 73 10.71 21.32 -6.66
C GLY A 73 11.22 21.34 -5.22
N GLY A 74 12.49 20.98 -5.02
CA GLY A 74 13.19 21.10 -3.74
C GLY A 74 13.40 19.80 -2.96
N PHE A 75 12.83 18.67 -3.40
CA PHE A 75 13.13 17.37 -2.80
C PHE A 75 14.54 16.88 -3.17
N THR A 76 15.27 16.38 -2.16
CA THR A 76 16.64 15.87 -2.29
C THR A 76 16.72 14.37 -1.99
N TYR A 77 15.68 13.82 -1.35
CA TYR A 77 15.49 12.41 -0.99
C TYR A 77 14.11 11.92 -1.41
N GLY A 78 13.98 10.60 -1.52
CA GLY A 78 12.69 9.96 -1.69
C GLY A 78 12.76 8.48 -2.02
N GLY A 79 11.73 7.73 -1.69
CA GLY A 79 11.77 6.29 -1.87
C GLY A 79 10.43 5.62 -1.91
N VAL A 80 10.45 4.40 -2.43
CA VAL A 80 9.32 3.48 -2.38
C VAL A 80 9.11 3.03 -0.94
N VAL A 81 7.87 3.05 -0.48
CA VAL A 81 7.45 2.41 0.76
C VAL A 81 6.40 1.35 0.42
N ALA A 82 6.61 0.11 0.86
CA ALA A 82 5.65 -0.97 0.69
C ALA A 82 5.44 -1.72 2.00
N GLY A 83 4.20 -2.09 2.30
CA GLY A 83 3.84 -2.72 3.56
C GLY A 83 2.58 -3.58 3.49
N LYS A 84 2.36 -4.33 4.58
CA LYS A 84 1.14 -5.12 4.81
C LYS A 84 0.70 -4.95 6.25
N HIS A 85 -0.56 -4.56 6.45
CA HIS A 85 -1.13 -4.25 7.75
C HIS A 85 -2.58 -4.75 7.83
N LYS A 86 -2.86 -5.78 8.64
CA LYS A 86 -4.23 -6.24 8.95
C LYS A 86 -5.13 -6.40 7.71
N GLY A 87 -4.65 -7.08 6.67
CA GLY A 87 -5.40 -7.31 5.43
C GLY A 87 -5.41 -6.13 4.45
N VAL A 88 -4.68 -5.05 4.74
CA VAL A 88 -4.38 -3.95 3.83
C VAL A 88 -2.96 -4.11 3.31
N THR A 89 -2.76 -3.93 2.01
CA THR A 89 -1.43 -3.76 1.41
C THR A 89 -1.29 -2.30 1.04
N ASP A 90 -0.21 -1.65 1.46
CA ASP A 90 0.09 -0.28 1.08
C ASP A 90 1.35 -0.21 0.22
N TYR A 91 1.30 0.72 -0.73
CA TYR A 91 2.39 1.01 -1.64
C TYR A 91 2.41 2.51 -1.91
N GLY A 92 3.57 3.13 -1.76
CA GLY A 92 3.65 4.58 -1.89
C GLY A 92 5.05 5.10 -2.09
N TYR A 93 5.13 6.41 -2.12
CA TYR A 93 6.35 7.18 -2.31
C TYR A 93 6.43 8.27 -1.28
N GLN A 94 7.58 8.35 -0.62
CA GLN A 94 7.93 9.45 0.25
C GLN A 94 8.98 10.30 -0.44
N TRP A 95 8.88 11.62 -0.32
CA TRP A 95 9.89 12.59 -0.73
C TRP A 95 10.20 13.52 0.45
N GLY A 96 11.47 13.90 0.54
CA GLY A 96 12.00 14.78 1.59
C GLY A 96 13.05 15.75 1.02
N ASP A 97 13.15 16.96 1.54
CA ASP A 97 14.30 17.85 1.31
C ASP A 97 15.44 17.65 2.33
N ASP A 98 15.19 16.85 3.37
CA ASP A 98 16.17 16.34 4.33
C ASP A 98 15.78 14.93 4.82
N ARG A 99 16.68 14.22 5.53
CA ARG A 99 16.44 12.91 6.15
C ARG A 99 15.73 12.98 7.50
N ALA A 100 15.80 14.13 8.18
CA ALA A 100 15.00 14.35 9.38
C ALA A 100 13.55 14.57 8.95
N ASN A 101 12.60 13.81 9.52
CA ASN A 101 11.18 13.92 9.19
C ASN A 101 10.41 14.83 10.17
N ALA A 102 11.11 15.72 10.89
CA ALA A 102 10.60 16.35 12.10
C ALA A 102 10.65 17.90 12.13
N ASP A 103 11.29 18.57 11.15
CA ASP A 103 11.21 20.04 11.09
C ASP A 103 9.94 20.46 10.34
N PRO A 104 9.05 21.29 10.92
CA PRO A 104 7.86 21.81 10.23
C PRO A 104 8.17 22.64 8.98
N LYS A 105 9.41 23.12 8.82
CA LYS A 105 9.86 23.85 7.63
C LYS A 105 10.35 22.94 6.50
N GLN A 106 10.60 21.67 6.78
CA GLN A 106 11.05 20.70 5.78
C GLN A 106 9.90 20.30 4.85
N ARG A 107 10.25 20.10 3.59
CA ARG A 107 9.35 19.60 2.55
C ARG A 107 9.33 18.08 2.64
N SER A 108 8.30 17.56 3.29
CA SER A 108 7.93 16.14 3.27
C SER A 108 6.63 15.93 2.47
N LEU A 109 6.63 14.96 1.56
CA LEU A 109 5.46 14.50 0.82
C LEU A 109 5.39 12.98 0.90
N TRP A 110 4.23 12.42 1.23
CA TRP A 110 4.00 10.98 1.19
C TRP A 110 2.70 10.66 0.46
N VAL A 111 2.79 9.96 -0.67
CA VAL A 111 1.62 9.49 -1.44
C VAL A 111 1.55 7.98 -1.33
N ARG A 112 0.41 7.43 -0.91
CA ARG A 112 0.19 5.99 -0.78
C ARG A 112 -1.08 5.55 -1.47
N VAL A 113 -1.02 4.39 -2.10
CA VAL A 113 -2.17 3.56 -2.45
C VAL A 113 -2.31 2.45 -1.44
N LEU A 114 -3.54 2.27 -0.93
CA LEU A 114 -3.88 1.17 -0.05
C LEU A 114 -4.91 0.27 -0.72
N CYS A 115 -4.53 -0.98 -0.89
CA CYS A 115 -5.41 -2.06 -1.30
C CYS A 115 -6.18 -2.55 -0.08
N TRP A 116 -7.41 -2.07 0.07
CA TRP A 116 -8.27 -2.37 1.20
C TRP A 116 -9.68 -2.74 0.72
N PRO A 117 -10.05 -4.03 0.69
CA PRO A 117 -11.37 -4.48 0.23
C PRO A 117 -12.57 -3.85 0.95
N GLY A 118 -12.36 -3.38 2.18
CA GLY A 118 -13.38 -2.69 2.98
C GLY A 118 -13.66 -1.24 2.53
N ALA A 119 -12.83 -0.66 1.66
CA ALA A 119 -12.99 0.70 1.17
C ALA A 119 -14.06 0.77 0.07
N ARG A 120 -15.27 1.22 0.40
CA ARG A 120 -16.37 1.37 -0.57
C ARG A 120 -16.83 2.81 -0.72
N LYS A 121 -16.77 3.57 0.37
CA LYS A 121 -17.19 4.97 0.45
C LYS A 121 -16.21 5.77 1.28
N LEU A 122 -16.22 7.09 1.09
CA LEU A 122 -15.31 8.00 1.77
C LEU A 122 -15.31 7.84 3.29
N THR A 123 -16.47 7.58 3.90
CA THR A 123 -16.59 7.38 5.36
C THR A 123 -15.85 6.16 5.88
N ASP A 124 -15.55 5.17 5.02
CA ASP A 124 -14.84 3.96 5.44
C ASP A 124 -13.41 4.27 5.85
N LEU A 125 -12.78 5.33 5.30
CA LEU A 125 -11.42 5.74 5.65
C LEU A 125 -11.23 6.01 7.15
N LYS A 126 -12.31 6.31 7.89
CA LYS A 126 -12.27 6.48 9.35
C LYS A 126 -11.90 5.18 10.10
N ARG A 127 -12.05 4.03 9.45
CA ARG A 127 -11.75 2.69 10.00
C ARG A 127 -10.56 2.03 9.29
N LEU A 128 -9.79 2.80 8.52
CA LEU A 128 -8.63 2.29 7.79
C LEU A 128 -7.61 1.71 8.78
N PRO A 129 -7.26 0.41 8.73
CA PRO A 129 -6.47 -0.25 9.75
C PRO A 129 -4.96 -0.09 9.52
N VAL A 130 -4.50 1.16 9.40
CA VAL A 130 -3.08 1.51 9.27
C VAL A 130 -2.61 2.35 10.45
N THR A 131 -1.30 2.38 10.71
CA THR A 131 -0.74 3.16 11.81
C THR A 131 -0.68 4.66 11.48
N TYR A 132 -0.29 5.02 10.25
CA TYR A 132 -0.07 6.40 9.85
C TYR A 132 -1.08 6.91 8.82
N GLY A 133 -1.40 8.20 8.87
CA GLY A 133 -2.38 8.85 7.97
C GLY A 133 -3.77 8.25 8.06
N THR A 134 -4.23 8.01 9.29
CA THR A 134 -5.59 7.57 9.61
C THR A 134 -6.55 8.76 9.67
N PHE A 135 -7.85 8.49 9.54
CA PHE A 135 -8.89 9.52 9.58
C PHE A 135 -9.86 9.27 10.76
N THR A 136 -9.32 9.04 11.95
CA THR A 136 -10.11 8.65 13.15
C THR A 136 -10.67 9.84 13.93
N SER A 137 -9.95 10.97 13.99
CA SER A 137 -10.35 12.18 14.72
C SER A 137 -9.97 13.45 13.93
N GLY A 138 -10.64 14.57 14.26
CA GLY A 138 -10.31 15.89 13.65
C GLY A 138 -10.55 15.98 12.14
N VAL A 139 -11.41 15.12 11.59
CA VAL A 139 -11.56 14.96 10.14
C VAL A 139 -12.62 15.89 9.55
N LYS A 140 -12.28 16.57 8.46
CA LYS A 140 -13.20 17.37 7.64
C LYS A 140 -13.35 16.77 6.25
N THR A 141 -14.49 16.98 5.60
CA THR A 141 -14.66 16.65 4.18
C THR A 141 -14.38 17.88 3.33
N ALA A 142 -13.66 17.71 2.23
CA ALA A 142 -13.39 18.79 1.27
C ALA A 142 -13.35 18.24 -0.17
N THR A 143 -13.28 19.16 -1.13
CA THR A 143 -12.93 18.83 -2.51
C THR A 143 -11.52 19.33 -2.79
N ILE A 144 -10.60 18.43 -3.13
CA ILE A 144 -9.20 18.74 -3.41
C ILE A 144 -8.77 18.00 -4.67
N GLY A 145 -8.19 18.71 -5.62
CA GLY A 145 -7.72 18.16 -6.89
C GLY A 145 -8.83 17.53 -7.73
N GLY A 146 -10.09 17.92 -7.52
CA GLY A 146 -11.27 17.31 -8.16
C GLY A 146 -11.84 16.09 -7.44
N HIS A 147 -11.22 15.65 -6.34
CA HIS A 147 -11.68 14.49 -5.56
C HIS A 147 -12.41 14.92 -4.30
N ARG A 148 -13.45 14.16 -3.92
CA ARG A 148 -14.08 14.29 -2.60
C ARG A 148 -13.22 13.54 -1.58
N VAL A 149 -12.61 14.26 -0.65
CA VAL A 149 -11.59 13.74 0.27
C VAL A 149 -12.01 13.89 1.73
N LEU A 150 -11.42 13.05 2.59
CA LEU A 150 -11.26 13.34 4.01
C LEU A 150 -9.95 14.08 4.21
N THR A 151 -9.95 15.06 5.11
CA THR A 151 -8.80 15.88 5.44
C THR A 151 -8.60 15.88 6.95
N ARG A 152 -7.35 15.84 7.40
CA ARG A 152 -6.95 15.93 8.81
C ARG A 152 -5.61 16.66 8.91
N GLU A 153 -5.43 17.47 9.94
CA GLU A 153 -4.11 18.04 10.23
C GLU A 153 -3.06 16.93 10.46
N GLY A 154 -1.82 17.28 10.13
CA GLY A 154 -0.63 16.48 10.42
C GLY A 154 -0.44 16.33 11.92
N ASP A 155 -0.10 15.12 12.39
CA ASP A 155 0.11 14.79 13.80
C ASP A 155 1.60 14.69 14.14
N GLY A 156 2.48 15.27 13.32
CA GLY A 156 3.93 15.30 13.54
C GLY A 156 4.66 13.99 13.27
N ALA A 157 3.99 12.83 13.25
CA ALA A 157 4.62 11.52 13.01
C ALA A 157 5.32 11.44 11.63
N LEU A 158 4.89 12.24 10.67
CA LEU A 158 5.51 12.41 9.35
C LEU A 158 5.75 13.89 9.01
N GLY A 159 5.74 14.75 10.04
CA GLY A 159 5.77 16.20 9.96
C GLY A 159 4.41 16.88 10.18
N ASP A 160 4.45 18.19 10.38
CA ASP A 160 3.28 19.07 10.40
C ASP A 160 2.79 19.32 8.97
N GLY A 161 1.48 19.45 8.79
CA GLY A 161 0.89 19.72 7.48
C GLY A 161 -0.54 19.22 7.35
N GLN A 162 -0.86 18.62 6.20
CA GLN A 162 -2.21 18.18 5.85
C GLN A 162 -2.19 16.75 5.32
N TYR A 163 -2.94 15.87 6.00
CA TYR A 163 -3.36 14.60 5.44
C TYR A 163 -4.63 14.77 4.63
N VAL A 164 -4.67 14.10 3.48
CA VAL A 164 -5.86 13.94 2.64
C VAL A 164 -6.00 12.48 2.21
N GLY A 165 -7.22 12.01 2.05
CA GLY A 165 -7.46 10.65 1.58
C GLY A 165 -8.83 10.47 0.95
N TRP A 166 -8.91 9.59 -0.04
CA TRP A 166 -10.16 9.25 -0.70
C TRP A 166 -10.18 7.80 -1.18
N VAL A 167 -11.38 7.31 -1.44
CA VAL A 167 -11.58 6.05 -2.17
C VAL A 167 -11.52 6.38 -3.65
N GLU A 168 -10.45 5.95 -4.31
CA GLU A 168 -10.26 6.15 -5.76
C GLU A 168 -11.25 5.25 -6.53
N ARG A 169 -11.33 3.99 -6.12
CA ARG A 169 -12.33 3.02 -6.57
C ARG A 169 -12.55 2.00 -5.47
N LYS A 170 -13.61 1.19 -5.56
CA LYS A 170 -13.88 0.14 -4.56
C LYS A 170 -12.63 -0.71 -4.35
N GLY A 171 -12.19 -0.85 -3.10
CA GLY A 171 -11.00 -1.60 -2.75
C GLY A 171 -9.68 -0.83 -2.81
N VAL A 172 -9.67 0.41 -3.31
CA VAL A 172 -8.45 1.20 -3.55
C VAL A 172 -8.59 2.59 -2.94
N VAL A 173 -7.74 2.87 -1.97
CA VAL A 173 -7.67 4.16 -1.28
C VAL A 173 -6.38 4.85 -1.67
N ILE A 174 -6.42 6.17 -1.88
CA ILE A 174 -5.22 6.99 -1.95
C ILE A 174 -5.17 7.86 -0.70
N THR A 175 -3.99 7.99 -0.11
CA THR A 175 -3.72 8.98 0.93
C THR A 175 -2.50 9.80 0.55
N VAL A 176 -2.53 11.09 0.88
CA VAL A 176 -1.43 12.01 0.71
C VAL A 176 -1.19 12.71 2.04
N MET A 177 0.06 12.72 2.50
CA MET A 177 0.54 13.62 3.55
C MET A 177 1.40 14.66 2.86
N ALA A 178 1.01 15.93 2.96
CA ALA A 178 1.82 17.05 2.50
C ALA A 178 2.19 17.90 3.71
N SER A 179 3.49 18.10 3.92
CA SER A 179 4.01 19.01 4.94
C SER A 179 3.51 20.44 4.74
N THR A 180 3.58 21.26 5.79
CA THR A 180 3.15 22.68 5.77
C THR A 180 3.63 23.48 4.55
N PRO A 181 4.90 23.41 4.11
CA PRO A 181 5.37 24.14 2.93
C PRO A 181 4.70 23.72 1.61
N LEU A 182 4.09 22.53 1.57
CA LEU A 182 3.45 21.96 0.39
C LEU A 182 1.93 22.09 0.39
N VAL A 183 1.32 22.51 1.50
CA VAL A 183 -0.13 22.72 1.61
C VAL A 183 -0.68 23.65 0.51
N PRO A 184 0.00 24.77 0.15
CA PRO A 184 -0.47 25.63 -0.96
C PRO A 184 -0.55 24.91 -2.32
N ASP A 185 0.27 23.88 -2.52
CA ASP A 185 0.33 23.09 -3.76
C ASP A 185 -0.51 21.81 -3.71
N LEU A 186 -1.13 21.51 -2.57
CA LEU A 186 -1.86 20.26 -2.32
C LEU A 186 -2.93 19.96 -3.39
N ASN A 187 -3.64 20.99 -3.83
CA ASN A 187 -4.65 20.84 -4.89
C ASN A 187 -4.04 20.34 -6.21
N LYS A 188 -2.88 20.88 -6.61
CA LYS A 188 -2.18 20.48 -7.84
C LYS A 188 -1.61 19.08 -7.70
N ILE A 189 -0.96 18.79 -6.56
CA ILE A 189 -0.40 17.46 -6.24
C ILE A 189 -1.50 16.41 -6.40
N VAL A 190 -2.62 16.56 -5.68
CA VAL A 190 -3.74 15.61 -5.71
C VAL A 190 -4.33 15.47 -7.12
N SER A 191 -4.57 16.59 -7.81
CA SER A 191 -5.14 16.56 -9.17
C SER A 191 -4.29 15.82 -10.19
N SER A 192 -2.99 15.68 -9.91
CA SER A 192 -2.01 15.05 -10.81
C SER A 192 -1.82 13.55 -10.56
N ILE A 193 -2.40 13.01 -9.47
CA ILE A 193 -2.24 11.61 -9.11
C ILE A 193 -3.08 10.74 -10.05
N ARG A 194 -2.44 9.75 -10.66
CA ARG A 194 -3.10 8.76 -11.53
C ARG A 194 -2.67 7.35 -11.15
N LEU A 195 -3.64 6.45 -11.06
CA LEU A 195 -3.40 5.02 -10.99
C LEU A 195 -3.49 4.43 -12.41
N PRO A 196 -2.72 3.37 -12.71
CA PRO A 196 -2.91 2.59 -13.93
C PRO A 196 -4.28 1.87 -13.95
#